data_AF-A0A2N3B947-F1
#
_entry.id   AF-A0A2N3B947-F1
#
_cell.length_a   1.000
_cell.length_b   1.000
_cell.length_c   1.000
_cell.angle_alpha   90.00
_cell.angle_beta   90.00
_cell.angle_gamma   90.00
#
_symmetry.space_group_name_H-M   'P 1'
#
loop_
_entity.id
_entity.type
_entity.pdbx_description
1 polymer ?
#
loop_
_entity_poly.entity_id
_entity_poly.type
_entity_poly.pdbx_seq_one_letter_code
_entity_poly.pdbx_strand_id
1 'polypeptide(L)'
;KEPELLLPAHGLPIAGKARIAGVLDTIASALEFLVSRSLQMMNDGARLDDLIHGVKLPAHFMDKPYLKPVYDEPEFIIHNIWRLYGGWYDGNPSRLKPAPDAIVAAEIARLAGGVARLCQRAEELAATGREEDMRLACHLAEAATLAEPENRDAHMARANVYGARRKAELSLMSKGIFGWAERESAAKAGKNDA
;
A
#
# COMPACT_ATOMS: atom_id res chain seq x y z
N LYS A 1 30.42 -14.73 24.44
CA LYS A 1 29.30 -15.46 25.07
C LYS A 1 28.06 -15.20 24.22
N GLU A 2 27.29 -16.22 23.89
CA GLU A 2 26.06 -16.09 23.10
C GLU A 2 24.84 -15.80 24.00
N PRO A 3 23.82 -15.07 23.50
CA PRO A 3 22.63 -14.73 24.29
C PRO A 3 21.74 -15.94 24.55
N GLU A 4 21.21 -16.04 25.77
CA GLU A 4 20.25 -17.10 26.15
C GLU A 4 18.80 -16.60 26.18
N LEU A 5 18.61 -15.28 26.24
CA LEU A 5 17.31 -14.62 26.24
C LEU A 5 17.41 -13.29 25.48
N LEU A 6 16.51 -13.08 24.52
CA LEU A 6 16.33 -11.83 23.79
C LEU A 6 15.00 -11.21 24.19
N LEU A 7 15.04 -9.95 24.66
CA LEU A 7 13.89 -9.15 25.05
C LEU A 7 13.68 -8.01 24.04
N PRO A 8 12.79 -8.15 23.06
CA PRO A 8 12.52 -7.08 22.10
C PRO A 8 11.69 -5.95 22.76
N ALA A 9 11.74 -4.74 22.19
CA ALA A 9 10.89 -3.63 22.64
C ALA A 9 9.39 -3.93 22.45
N HIS A 10 9.03 -4.73 21.44
CA HIS A 10 7.69 -5.21 21.17
C HIS A 10 7.70 -6.72 20.87
N GLY A 11 6.65 -7.42 21.30
CA GLY A 11 6.50 -8.86 21.09
C GLY A 11 6.99 -9.70 22.27
N LEU A 12 7.01 -11.03 22.06
CA LEU A 12 7.35 -11.99 23.12
C LEU A 12 8.86 -12.19 23.25
N PRO A 13 9.37 -12.45 24.47
CA PRO A 13 10.74 -12.89 24.68
C PRO A 13 11.10 -14.14 23.86
N ILE A 14 12.34 -14.21 23.39
CA ILE A 14 12.87 -15.37 22.67
C ILE A 14 13.98 -16.00 23.51
N ALA A 15 13.79 -17.24 23.94
CA ALA A 15 14.75 -17.99 24.72
C ALA A 15 15.47 -19.07 23.88
N GLY A 16 16.72 -19.33 24.23
CA GLY A 16 17.58 -20.36 23.62
C GLY A 16 18.45 -19.84 22.49
N LYS A 17 19.76 -20.06 22.60
CA LYS A 17 20.81 -19.58 21.66
C LYS A 17 20.46 -19.83 20.19
N ALA A 18 20.16 -21.09 19.85
CA ALA A 18 19.85 -21.48 18.47
C ALA A 18 18.58 -20.81 17.92
N ARG A 19 17.56 -20.61 18.76
CA ARG A 19 16.31 -19.95 18.35
C ARG A 19 16.52 -18.45 18.14
N ILE A 20 17.29 -17.82 19.03
CA ILE A 20 17.65 -16.40 18.91
C ILE A 20 18.41 -16.16 17.60
N ALA A 21 19.48 -16.94 17.36
CA ALA A 21 20.26 -16.85 16.12
C ALA A 21 19.35 -17.06 14.89
N GLY A 22 18.58 -18.14 14.85
CA GLY A 22 17.71 -18.44 13.70
C GLY A 22 16.67 -17.35 13.40
N VAL A 23 16.07 -16.72 14.41
CA VAL A 23 15.14 -15.60 14.20
C VAL A 23 15.86 -14.38 13.63
N LEU A 24 16.99 -13.99 14.23
CA LEU A 24 17.75 -12.83 13.79
C LEU A 24 18.29 -13.02 12.36
N ASP A 25 18.85 -14.19 12.06
CA ASP A 25 19.37 -14.53 10.74
C ASP A 25 18.26 -14.56 9.69
N THR A 26 17.08 -15.09 10.03
CA THR A 26 15.93 -15.12 9.11
C THR A 26 15.45 -13.71 8.80
N ILE A 27 15.36 -12.82 9.80
CA ILE A 27 14.96 -11.43 9.59
C ILE A 27 16.01 -10.69 8.75
N ALA A 28 17.30 -10.84 9.06
CA ALA A 28 18.39 -10.25 8.30
C ALA A 28 18.35 -10.70 6.82
N SER A 29 18.24 -12.01 6.59
CA SER A 29 18.18 -12.59 5.25
C SER A 29 16.97 -12.09 4.44
N ALA A 30 15.81 -11.91 5.07
CA ALA A 30 14.63 -11.37 4.40
C ALA A 30 14.85 -9.92 3.94
N LEU A 31 15.45 -9.08 4.80
CA LEU A 31 15.77 -7.69 4.47
C LEU A 31 16.86 -7.60 3.40
N GLU A 32 17.92 -8.38 3.51
CA GLU A 32 19.00 -8.47 2.51
C GLU A 32 18.47 -8.92 1.15
N PHE A 33 17.51 -9.86 1.12
CA PHE A 33 16.84 -10.27 -0.10
C PHE A 33 16.07 -9.10 -0.75
N LEU A 34 15.27 -8.35 0.02
CA LEU A 34 14.52 -7.21 -0.50
C LEU A 34 15.44 -6.14 -1.07
N VAL A 35 16.54 -5.82 -0.36
CA VAL A 35 17.56 -4.87 -0.83
C VAL A 35 18.21 -5.36 -2.11
N SER A 36 18.74 -6.59 -2.12
CA SER A 36 19.48 -7.13 -3.26
C SER A 36 18.63 -7.24 -4.52
N ARG A 37 17.38 -7.73 -4.40
CA ARG A 37 16.46 -7.86 -5.54
C ARG A 37 16.00 -6.51 -6.06
N SER A 38 15.71 -5.56 -5.18
CA SER A 38 15.35 -4.20 -5.58
C SER A 38 16.50 -3.52 -6.31
N LEU A 39 17.72 -3.57 -5.76
CA LEU A 39 18.90 -2.98 -6.41
C LEU A 39 19.23 -3.63 -7.75
N GLN A 40 19.06 -4.95 -7.88
CA GLN A 40 19.22 -5.62 -9.15
C GLN A 40 18.25 -5.05 -10.19
N MET A 41 16.96 -5.00 -9.89
CA MET A 41 15.95 -4.47 -10.82
C MET A 41 16.20 -2.99 -11.16
N MET A 42 16.61 -2.17 -10.18
CA MET A 42 16.98 -0.78 -10.42
C MET A 42 18.16 -0.65 -11.39
N ASN A 43 19.21 -1.46 -11.21
CA ASN A 43 20.37 -1.47 -12.10
C ASN A 43 20.03 -1.99 -13.51
N ASP A 44 19.03 -2.86 -13.62
CA ASP A 44 18.48 -3.34 -14.90
C ASP A 44 17.57 -2.30 -15.58
N GLY A 45 17.36 -1.13 -14.97
CA GLY A 45 16.58 -0.02 -15.53
C GLY A 45 15.07 -0.10 -15.28
N ALA A 46 14.63 -0.96 -14.35
CA ALA A 46 13.22 -1.07 -13.98
C ALA A 46 12.69 0.21 -13.31
N ARG A 47 11.39 0.48 -13.49
CA ARG A 47 10.68 1.56 -12.79
C ARG A 47 10.27 1.10 -11.40
N LEU A 48 9.96 2.05 -10.51
CA LEU A 48 9.45 1.71 -9.18
C LEU A 48 8.17 0.85 -9.25
N ASP A 49 7.31 1.11 -10.23
CA ASP A 49 6.10 0.33 -10.48
C ASP A 49 6.40 -1.17 -10.67
N ASP A 50 7.43 -1.47 -11.48
CA ASP A 50 7.88 -2.85 -11.72
C ASP A 50 8.38 -3.51 -10.42
N LEU A 51 9.05 -2.75 -9.55
CA LEU A 51 9.54 -3.25 -8.26
C LEU A 51 8.40 -3.55 -7.28
N ILE A 52 7.46 -2.63 -7.13
CA ILE A 52 6.30 -2.78 -6.22
C ILE A 52 5.50 -4.04 -6.57
N HIS A 53 5.32 -4.30 -7.86
CA HIS A 53 4.56 -5.44 -8.33
C HIS A 53 5.40 -6.72 -8.46
N GLY A 54 6.70 -6.62 -8.75
CA GLY A 54 7.58 -7.75 -9.02
C GLY A 54 8.38 -8.30 -7.83
N VAL A 55 8.77 -7.47 -6.86
CA VAL A 55 9.58 -7.90 -5.71
C VAL A 55 8.67 -8.43 -4.61
N LYS A 56 8.75 -9.73 -4.34
CA LYS A 56 8.01 -10.40 -3.26
C LYS A 56 8.95 -11.27 -2.44
N LEU A 57 8.77 -11.26 -1.11
CA LEU A 57 9.48 -12.20 -0.24
C LEU A 57 9.03 -13.63 -0.56
N PRO A 58 9.98 -14.57 -0.71
CA PRO A 58 9.67 -16.00 -0.82
C PRO A 58 8.81 -16.52 0.35
N ALA A 59 7.97 -17.52 0.07
CA ALA A 59 7.03 -18.09 1.04
C ALA A 59 7.70 -18.54 2.35
N HIS A 60 8.91 -19.11 2.28
CA HIS A 60 9.63 -19.60 3.46
C HIS A 60 9.96 -18.50 4.50
N PHE A 61 10.04 -17.23 4.08
CA PHE A 61 10.09 -16.09 4.99
C PHE A 61 8.68 -15.76 5.53
N MET A 62 7.71 -15.63 4.63
CA MET A 62 6.35 -15.20 4.96
C MET A 62 5.57 -16.20 5.81
N ASP A 63 5.96 -17.47 5.83
CA ASP A 63 5.36 -18.51 6.67
C ASP A 63 5.78 -18.38 8.14
N LYS A 64 6.81 -17.58 8.44
CA LYS A 64 7.24 -17.34 9.82
C LYS A 64 6.29 -16.37 10.52
N PRO A 65 5.80 -16.68 11.73
CA PRO A 65 4.83 -15.84 12.43
C PRO A 65 5.39 -14.45 12.78
N TYR A 66 6.71 -14.34 13.01
CA TYR A 66 7.39 -13.08 13.33
C TYR A 66 7.77 -12.23 12.11
N LEU A 67 7.48 -12.69 10.88
CA LEU A 67 7.64 -11.93 9.64
C LEU A 67 6.29 -11.58 8.98
N LYS A 68 5.16 -11.88 9.63
CA LYS A 68 3.86 -11.44 9.13
C LYS A 68 3.78 -9.91 9.17
N PRO A 69 3.22 -9.25 8.13
CA PRO A 69 3.17 -7.80 8.02
C PRO A 69 2.07 -7.20 8.91
N VAL A 70 2.26 -7.29 10.23
CA VAL A 70 1.28 -6.84 11.22
C VAL A 70 1.35 -5.32 11.40
N TYR A 71 2.55 -4.75 11.36
CA TYR A 71 2.75 -3.31 11.50
C TYR A 71 3.19 -2.68 10.17
N ASP A 72 4.37 -3.08 9.69
CA ASP A 72 4.94 -2.69 8.40
C ASP A 72 4.79 -3.83 7.39
N GLU A 73 5.09 -3.59 6.11
CA GLU A 73 4.99 -4.58 5.05
C GLU A 73 6.10 -4.49 3.99
N PRO A 74 6.43 -5.59 3.29
CA PRO A 74 7.53 -5.61 2.32
C PRO A 74 7.44 -4.54 1.24
N GLU A 75 6.22 -4.16 0.83
CA GLU A 75 5.99 -3.12 -0.18
C GLU A 75 6.50 -1.74 0.30
N PHE A 76 6.30 -1.39 1.57
CA PHE A 76 6.81 -0.13 2.14
C PHE A 76 8.34 -0.11 2.25
N ILE A 77 8.94 -1.27 2.52
CA ILE A 77 10.41 -1.42 2.51
C ILE A 77 10.95 -1.18 1.09
N ILE A 78 10.28 -1.68 0.05
CA ILE A 78 10.66 -1.43 -1.35
C ILE A 78 10.61 0.07 -1.68
N HIS A 79 9.57 0.78 -1.24
CA HIS A 79 9.51 2.24 -1.37
C HIS A 79 10.70 2.93 -0.68
N ASN A 80 11.08 2.49 0.52
CA ASN A 80 12.22 3.06 1.25
C ASN A 80 13.56 2.76 0.57
N ILE A 81 13.74 1.57 0.01
CA ILE A 81 14.95 1.22 -0.76
C ILE A 81 15.04 2.10 -2.00
N TRP A 82 13.94 2.25 -2.76
CA TRP A 82 13.91 3.16 -3.91
C TRP A 82 14.24 4.58 -3.49
N ARG A 83 13.65 5.06 -2.39
CA ARG A 83 13.90 6.41 -1.88
C ARG A 83 15.37 6.62 -1.51
N LEU A 84 16.00 5.62 -0.90
CA LEU A 84 17.40 5.65 -0.47
C LEU A 84 18.37 5.71 -1.66
N TYR A 85 18.16 4.90 -2.68
CA TYR A 85 19.12 4.75 -3.79
C TYR A 85 18.73 5.51 -5.07
N GLY A 86 17.44 5.55 -5.42
CA GLY A 86 16.90 6.18 -6.64
C GLY A 86 16.35 7.60 -6.44
N GLY A 87 16.15 8.03 -5.19
CA GLY A 87 15.66 9.37 -4.87
C GLY A 87 14.14 9.51 -4.99
N TRP A 88 13.64 10.62 -5.54
CA TRP A 88 12.20 10.91 -5.61
C TRP A 88 11.54 10.46 -6.93
N TYR A 89 12.31 10.43 -8.02
CA TYR A 89 11.77 10.11 -9.34
C TYR A 89 11.58 8.60 -9.47
N ASP A 90 10.45 8.16 -10.00
CA ASP A 90 10.03 6.75 -10.01
C ASP A 90 10.27 6.03 -11.35
N GLY A 91 10.91 6.72 -12.30
CA GLY A 91 11.20 6.22 -13.64
C GLY A 91 10.09 6.44 -14.66
N ASN A 92 8.93 6.98 -14.28
CA ASN A 92 7.84 7.31 -15.20
C ASN A 92 7.88 8.79 -15.63
N PRO A 93 8.15 9.12 -16.90
CA PRO A 93 8.24 10.51 -17.36
C PRO A 93 6.99 11.35 -17.11
N SER A 94 5.79 10.75 -17.09
CA SER A 94 4.54 11.49 -16.83
C SER A 94 4.48 12.07 -15.42
N ARG A 95 5.29 11.54 -14.49
CA ARG A 95 5.36 11.95 -13.08
C ARG A 95 6.58 12.85 -12.77
N LEU A 96 7.40 13.20 -13.77
CA LEU A 96 8.56 14.07 -13.56
C LEU A 96 8.16 15.52 -13.29
N LYS A 97 7.15 16.02 -14.02
CA LYS A 97 6.55 17.36 -13.87
C LYS A 97 5.03 17.24 -14.04
N PRO A 98 4.35 16.55 -13.11
CA PRO A 98 2.94 16.22 -13.28
C PRO A 98 2.08 17.49 -13.24
N ALA A 99 0.94 17.45 -13.94
CA ALA A 99 -0.13 18.41 -13.70
C ALA A 99 -0.73 18.19 -12.29
N PRO A 100 -1.45 19.17 -11.72
CA PRO A 100 -2.15 18.95 -10.45
C PRO A 100 -3.14 17.78 -10.56
N ASP A 101 -3.20 16.93 -9.53
CA ASP A 101 -4.00 15.70 -9.56
C ASP A 101 -5.49 15.96 -9.85
N ALA A 102 -6.06 17.04 -9.32
CA ALA A 102 -7.44 17.45 -9.61
C ALA A 102 -7.69 17.73 -11.10
N ILE A 103 -6.71 18.30 -11.80
CA ILE A 103 -6.82 18.58 -13.25
C ILE A 103 -6.76 17.28 -14.05
N VAL A 104 -5.86 16.36 -13.68
CA VAL A 104 -5.78 15.03 -14.31
C VAL A 104 -7.06 14.24 -14.05
N ALA A 105 -7.56 14.25 -12.82
CA ALA A 105 -8.77 13.55 -12.41
C ALA A 105 -10.02 14.05 -13.15
N ALA A 106 -10.18 15.38 -13.27
CA ALA A 106 -11.28 15.98 -14.02
C ALA A 106 -11.26 15.57 -15.50
N GLU A 107 -10.07 15.54 -16.12
CA GLU A 107 -9.92 15.10 -17.50
C GLU A 107 -10.22 13.60 -17.67
N ILE A 108 -9.76 12.75 -16.74
CA ILE A 108 -10.10 11.32 -16.73
C ILE A 108 -11.61 11.12 -16.58
N ALA A 109 -12.26 11.84 -15.67
CA ALA A 109 -13.70 11.78 -15.48
C ALA A 109 -14.44 12.18 -16.77
N ARG A 110 -14.02 13.26 -17.43
CA ARG A 110 -14.57 13.71 -18.71
C ARG A 110 -14.47 12.62 -19.78
N LEU A 111 -13.30 11.98 -19.91
CA LEU A 111 -13.08 10.88 -20.87
C LEU A 111 -13.91 9.63 -20.54
N ALA A 112 -14.13 9.34 -19.25
CA ALA A 112 -14.90 8.20 -18.77
C ALA A 112 -16.43 8.40 -18.85
N GLY A 113 -16.91 9.60 -19.20
CA GLY A 113 -18.35 9.92 -19.24
C GLY A 113 -18.91 10.49 -17.94
N GLY A 114 -18.06 11.09 -17.09
CA GLY A 114 -18.40 11.81 -15.88
C GLY A 114 -17.98 11.12 -14.58
N VAL A 115 -18.02 11.86 -13.46
CA VAL A 115 -17.65 11.36 -12.12
C VAL A 115 -18.50 10.17 -11.69
N ALA A 116 -19.80 10.14 -12.05
CA ALA A 116 -20.68 9.02 -11.74
C ALA A 116 -20.19 7.68 -12.33
N ARG A 117 -19.58 7.71 -13.52
CA ARG A 117 -19.01 6.50 -14.15
C ARG A 117 -17.79 5.98 -13.41
N LEU A 118 -16.94 6.89 -12.92
CA LEU A 118 -15.79 6.51 -12.08
C LEU A 118 -16.26 5.88 -10.76
N CYS A 119 -17.23 6.50 -10.09
CA CYS A 119 -17.80 5.99 -8.84
C CYS A 119 -18.38 4.58 -9.02
N GLN A 120 -19.24 4.40 -10.02
CA GLN A 120 -19.85 3.10 -10.34
C GLN A 120 -18.77 2.04 -10.56
N ARG A 121 -17.76 2.34 -11.40
CA ARG A 121 -16.73 1.37 -11.73
C ARG A 121 -15.83 1.04 -10.53
N ALA A 122 -15.55 2.02 -9.66
CA ALA A 122 -14.79 1.80 -8.44
C ALA A 122 -15.50 0.82 -7.50
N GLU A 123 -16.81 0.99 -7.29
CA GLU A 123 -17.60 0.09 -6.45
C GLU A 123 -17.73 -1.32 -7.05
N GLU A 124 -17.92 -1.44 -8.37
CA GLU A 124 -17.93 -2.73 -9.07
C GLU A 124 -16.61 -3.49 -8.88
N LEU A 125 -15.47 -2.81 -9.04
CA LEU A 125 -14.14 -3.40 -8.85
C LEU A 125 -13.92 -3.81 -7.39
N ALA A 126 -14.29 -2.96 -6.43
CA ALA A 126 -14.18 -3.27 -5.02
C ALA A 126 -15.04 -4.50 -4.63
N ALA A 127 -16.22 -4.65 -5.24
CA ALA A 127 -17.12 -5.78 -5.00
C ALA A 127 -16.58 -7.13 -5.49
N THR A 128 -15.58 -7.15 -6.38
CA THR A 128 -14.94 -8.40 -6.82
C THR A 128 -14.15 -9.10 -5.71
N GLY A 129 -13.68 -8.33 -4.70
CA GLY A 129 -12.81 -8.81 -3.64
C GLY A 129 -11.39 -9.20 -4.07
N ARG A 130 -11.00 -8.96 -5.33
CA ARG A 130 -9.65 -9.24 -5.82
C ARG A 130 -8.69 -8.10 -5.48
N GLU A 131 -7.44 -8.43 -5.13
CA GLU A 131 -6.45 -7.43 -4.71
C GLU A 131 -6.12 -6.44 -5.82
N GLU A 132 -5.95 -6.92 -7.05
CA GLU A 132 -5.65 -6.07 -8.20
C GLU A 132 -6.81 -5.11 -8.54
N ASP A 133 -8.05 -5.59 -8.44
CA ASP A 133 -9.24 -4.78 -8.70
C ASP A 133 -9.45 -3.77 -7.58
N MET A 134 -9.18 -4.16 -6.32
CA MET A 134 -9.29 -3.26 -5.18
C MET A 134 -8.29 -2.10 -5.27
N ARG A 135 -7.05 -2.35 -5.70
CA ARG A 135 -6.06 -1.28 -5.95
C ARG A 135 -6.56 -0.31 -7.02
N LEU A 136 -7.11 -0.83 -8.12
CA LEU A 136 -7.69 -0.01 -9.17
C LEU A 136 -8.93 0.77 -8.69
N ALA A 137 -9.78 0.15 -7.88
CA ALA A 137 -10.95 0.78 -7.29
C ALA A 137 -10.55 2.03 -6.48
N CYS A 138 -9.50 1.95 -5.66
CA CYS A 138 -8.97 3.08 -4.91
C CYS A 138 -8.58 4.25 -5.84
N HIS A 139 -7.89 3.98 -6.95
CA HIS A 139 -7.53 5.02 -7.92
C HIS A 139 -8.76 5.72 -8.53
N LEU A 140 -9.78 4.96 -8.92
CA LEU A 140 -10.99 5.51 -9.54
C LEU A 140 -11.82 6.32 -8.54
N ALA A 141 -11.93 5.82 -7.30
CA ALA A 141 -12.62 6.52 -6.22
C ALA A 141 -11.91 7.82 -5.83
N GLU A 142 -10.57 7.82 -5.75
CA GLU A 142 -9.80 9.03 -5.48
C GLU A 142 -9.99 10.06 -6.59
N ALA A 143 -9.86 9.63 -7.85
CA ALA A 143 -10.05 10.49 -9.01
C ALA A 143 -11.46 11.12 -9.04
N ALA A 144 -12.50 10.35 -8.70
CA ALA A 144 -13.86 10.88 -8.61
C ALA A 144 -13.95 12.07 -7.63
N THR A 145 -13.37 11.94 -6.43
CA THR A 145 -13.39 13.02 -5.42
C THR A 145 -12.46 14.18 -5.74
N LEU A 146 -11.35 13.94 -6.45
CA LEU A 146 -10.46 15.01 -6.90
C LEU A 146 -11.08 15.82 -8.05
N ALA A 147 -11.86 15.16 -8.92
CA ALA A 147 -12.56 15.80 -10.03
C ALA A 147 -13.72 16.70 -9.56
N GLU A 148 -14.49 16.24 -8.57
CA GLU A 148 -15.60 17.00 -7.97
C GLU A 148 -15.55 16.96 -6.43
N PRO A 149 -14.76 17.84 -5.78
CA PRO A 149 -14.49 17.79 -4.33
C PRO A 149 -15.69 18.01 -3.41
N GLU A 150 -16.78 18.57 -3.93
CA GLU A 150 -18.02 18.81 -3.17
C GLU A 150 -19.12 17.78 -3.53
N ASN A 151 -18.82 16.81 -4.40
CA ASN A 151 -19.78 15.79 -4.80
C ASN A 151 -19.92 14.72 -3.69
N ARG A 152 -21.09 14.74 -3.05
CA ARG A 152 -21.42 13.83 -1.95
C ARG A 152 -21.46 12.36 -2.37
N ASP A 153 -21.90 12.06 -3.58
CA ASP A 153 -21.96 10.69 -4.10
C ASP A 153 -20.55 10.16 -4.38
N ALA A 154 -19.66 11.01 -4.90
CA ALA A 154 -18.24 10.66 -5.08
C ALA A 154 -17.57 10.35 -3.73
N HIS A 155 -17.84 11.17 -2.71
CA HIS A 155 -17.37 10.91 -1.35
C HIS A 155 -17.99 9.64 -0.74
N MET A 156 -19.26 9.34 -1.03
CA MET A 156 -19.88 8.10 -0.59
C MET A 156 -19.17 6.88 -1.20
N ALA A 157 -18.91 6.90 -2.52
CA ALA A 157 -18.20 5.82 -3.21
C ALA A 157 -16.77 5.66 -2.67
N ARG A 158 -16.04 6.77 -2.46
CA ARG A 158 -14.70 6.76 -1.84
C ARG A 158 -14.70 6.15 -0.44
N ALA A 159 -15.69 6.51 0.39
CA ALA A 159 -15.82 5.92 1.71
C ALA A 159 -16.06 4.40 1.64
N ASN A 160 -16.97 3.95 0.77
CA ASN A 160 -17.27 2.53 0.60
C ASN A 160 -16.04 1.73 0.14
N VAL A 161 -15.32 2.23 -0.87
CA VAL A 161 -14.12 1.58 -1.43
C VAL A 161 -13.00 1.50 -0.39
N TYR A 162 -12.65 2.60 0.27
CA TYR A 162 -11.59 2.56 1.29
C TYR A 162 -12.00 1.78 2.55
N GLY A 163 -13.29 1.75 2.89
CA GLY A 163 -13.79 0.86 3.94
C GLY A 163 -13.64 -0.62 3.59
N ALA A 164 -13.86 -0.99 2.32
CA ALA A 164 -13.59 -2.34 1.83
C ALA A 164 -12.09 -2.66 1.80
N ARG A 165 -11.26 -1.74 1.27
CA ARG A 165 -9.79 -1.85 1.26
C ARG A 165 -9.26 -2.08 2.67
N ARG A 166 -9.67 -1.26 3.63
CA ARG A 166 -9.26 -1.36 5.04
C ARG A 166 -9.53 -2.75 5.63
N LYS A 167 -10.65 -3.38 5.30
CA LYS A 167 -11.03 -4.71 5.80
C LYS A 167 -10.15 -5.83 5.21
N ALA A 168 -9.67 -5.66 3.99
CA ALA A 168 -8.80 -6.61 3.31
C ALA A 168 -7.34 -6.55 3.80
N GLU A 169 -6.93 -5.44 4.44
CA GLU A 169 -5.55 -5.28 4.90
C GLU A 169 -5.20 -6.11 6.13
N LEU A 170 -3.92 -6.46 6.24
CA LEU A 170 -3.34 -7.02 7.46
C LEU A 170 -2.65 -5.96 8.31
N SER A 171 -1.78 -5.16 7.67
CA SER A 171 -0.96 -4.13 8.31
C SER A 171 -1.79 -3.08 9.04
N LEU A 172 -1.39 -2.75 10.26
CA LEU A 172 -1.98 -1.66 11.03
C LEU A 172 -1.76 -0.29 10.36
N MET A 173 -0.63 -0.09 9.67
CA MET A 173 -0.35 1.14 8.94
C MET A 173 -1.35 1.31 7.79
N SER A 174 -1.51 0.29 6.94
CA SER A 174 -2.46 0.30 5.81
C SER A 174 -3.90 0.47 6.30
N LYS A 175 -4.29 -0.24 7.36
CA LYS A 175 -5.62 -0.08 8.00
C LYS A 175 -5.86 1.34 8.50
N GLY A 176 -4.86 1.95 9.12
CA GLY A 176 -4.95 3.30 9.66
C GLY A 176 -5.18 4.33 8.55
N ILE A 177 -4.36 4.28 7.50
CA ILE A 177 -4.41 5.23 6.37
C ILE A 177 -5.72 5.08 5.59
N PHE A 178 -6.09 3.86 5.18
CA PHE A 178 -7.35 3.65 4.46
C PHE A 178 -8.57 3.96 5.33
N GLY A 179 -8.51 3.67 6.63
CA GLY A 179 -9.58 4.05 7.56
C GLY A 179 -9.72 5.55 7.76
N TRP A 180 -8.63 6.32 7.67
CA TRP A 180 -8.70 7.77 7.66
C TRP A 180 -9.40 8.28 6.40
N ALA A 181 -9.03 7.79 5.22
CA ALA A 181 -9.67 8.17 3.95
C ALA A 181 -11.17 7.81 3.91
N GLU A 182 -11.53 6.63 4.44
CA GLU A 182 -12.92 6.20 4.64
C GLU A 182 -13.71 7.24 5.46
N ARG A 183 -13.22 7.60 6.66
CA ARG A 183 -13.93 8.52 7.57
C ARG A 183 -14.00 9.95 7.04
N GLU A 184 -12.91 10.45 6.45
CA GLU A 184 -12.87 11.78 5.85
C GLU A 184 -13.98 11.94 4.79
N SER A 185 -14.14 10.95 3.91
CA SER A 185 -15.18 11.01 2.88
C SER A 185 -16.57 10.68 3.40
N ALA A 186 -16.72 9.80 4.39
CA ALA A 186 -18.01 9.55 5.03
C ALA A 186 -18.60 10.84 5.63
N ALA A 187 -17.77 11.64 6.32
CA ALA A 187 -18.16 12.93 6.88
C ALA A 187 -18.63 13.91 5.78
N LYS A 188 -17.88 14.03 4.68
CA LYS A 188 -18.26 14.89 3.53
C LYS A 188 -19.52 14.42 2.79
N ALA A 189 -19.75 13.11 2.75
CA ALA A 189 -20.98 12.55 2.20
C ALA A 189 -22.21 12.76 3.13
N GLY A 190 -21.99 13.25 4.35
CA GLY A 190 -23.00 13.52 5.37
C GLY A 190 -23.47 12.30 6.13
N LYS A 191 -22.65 11.24 6.21
CA LYS A 191 -22.79 10.22 7.26
C LYS A 191 -22.24 10.84 8.55
N ASN A 192 -23.11 11.28 9.44
CA ASN A 192 -22.68 11.61 10.80
C ASN A 192 -22.17 10.33 11.48
N ASP A 193 -21.05 10.42 12.19
CA ASP A 193 -20.59 9.35 13.08
C ASP A 193 -21.72 9.02 14.06
N ALA A 194 -22.26 7.80 13.96
CA ALA A 194 -23.19 7.23 14.93
C ALA A 194 -22.42 6.56 16.07
#